data_AF-A0A2N0NDN5-F1
#
_entry.id   AF-A0A2N0NDN5-F1
#
_cell.length_a   1.000
_cell.length_b   1.000
_cell.length_c   1.000
_cell.angle_alpha   90.00
_cell.angle_beta   90.00
_cell.angle_gamma   90.00
#
_symmetry.space_group_name_H-M   'P 1'
#
loop_
_entity.id
_entity.type
_entity.pdbx_description
1 polymer ?
#
loop_
_entity_poly.entity_id
_entity_poly.type
_entity_poly.pdbx_seq_one_letter_code
_entity_poly.pdbx_strand_id
1 'polypeptide(L)'
;QLHLEDSDTKGIKILLDGEVSQIIYYYDHREFKNLSKTIGFGGSASVYTAKWMETTTTYAIKRFRNSSRDDIINEVYLMGKVNCHPNIIKICGVTTLEEPAS
;
A
#
# COMPACT_ATOMS: atom_id res chain seq x y z
N GLN A 1 0.43 -19.25 6.56
CA GLN A 1 -0.45 -18.33 5.80
C GLN A 1 -0.31 -16.92 6.37
N LEU A 2 -0.29 -15.88 5.53
CA LEU A 2 -0.12 -14.49 6.01
C LEU A 2 -1.41 -13.97 6.66
N HIS A 3 -1.28 -13.27 7.79
CA HIS A 3 -2.40 -12.64 8.51
C HIS A 3 -2.09 -11.16 8.76
N LEU A 4 -3.14 -10.34 8.81
CA LEU A 4 -3.03 -8.92 9.18
C LEU A 4 -3.59 -8.69 10.57
N GLU A 5 -2.85 -7.92 11.36
CA GLU A 5 -3.31 -7.39 12.64
C GLU A 5 -3.04 -5.89 12.71
N ASP A 6 -3.92 -5.17 13.39
CA ASP A 6 -3.70 -3.77 13.70
C ASP A 6 -2.51 -3.64 14.66
N SER A 7 -1.72 -2.58 14.46
CA SER A 7 -0.67 -2.20 15.40
C SER A 7 -1.16 -1.05 16.28
N ASP A 8 -0.64 -0.96 17.51
CA ASP A 8 -0.84 0.20 18.39
C ASP A 8 -0.15 1.49 17.85
N THR A 9 0.62 1.35 16.76
CA THR A 9 1.30 2.41 16.02
C THR A 9 0.60 2.67 14.67
N LYS A 10 0.99 3.72 13.92
CA LYS A 10 0.54 3.98 12.53
C LYS A 10 1.02 2.92 11.52
N GLY A 11 0.66 1.66 11.70
CA GLY A 11 1.07 0.55 10.84
C GLY A 11 0.22 -0.69 11.01
N ILE A 12 0.29 -1.58 10.02
CA ILE A 12 -0.34 -2.90 10.02
C ILE A 12 0.77 -3.94 10.19
N LYS A 13 0.54 -4.91 11.08
CA LYS A 13 1.41 -6.08 11.25
C LYS A 13 1.04 -7.13 10.22
N ILE A 14 2.03 -7.65 9.52
CA ILE A 14 1.89 -8.85 8.68
C ILE A 14 2.54 -10.00 9.43
N LEU A 15 1.72 -10.97 9.84
CA LEU A 15 2.15 -12.16 10.55
C LEU A 15 2.43 -13.29 9.57
N LEU A 16 3.51 -14.03 9.81
CA LEU A 16 3.81 -15.29 9.15
C LEU A 16 3.91 -16.36 10.23
N ASP A 17 3.04 -17.37 10.15
CA ASP A 17 3.00 -18.51 11.07
C ASP A 17 2.86 -18.11 12.54
N GLY A 18 2.05 -17.08 12.80
CA GLY A 18 1.73 -16.57 14.14
C GLY A 18 2.69 -15.50 14.67
N GLU A 19 3.78 -15.23 13.96
CA GLU A 19 4.80 -14.27 14.39
C GLU A 19 4.81 -13.02 13.50
N VAL A 20 5.07 -11.85 14.09
CA VAL A 20 5.17 -10.59 13.35
C VAL A 20 6.38 -10.65 12.41
N SER A 21 6.13 -10.73 11.11
CA SER A 21 7.19 -10.79 10.09
C SER A 21 7.59 -9.40 9.59
N GLN A 22 6.61 -8.50 9.46
CA GLN A 22 6.79 -7.15 8.94
C GLN A 22 5.76 -6.19 9.56
N ILE A 23 6.14 -4.91 9.70
CA ILE A 23 5.21 -3.83 10.02
C ILE A 23 5.25 -2.85 8.85
N ILE A 24 4.10 -2.61 8.24
CA ILE A 24 3.96 -1.70 7.10
C ILE A 24 3.21 -0.45 7.55
N TYR A 25 3.70 0.74 7.20
CA TYR A 25 3.04 1.99 7.56
C TYR A 25 1.64 2.06 6.96
N TYR A 26 0.69 2.47 7.79
CA TYR A 26 -0.68 2.76 7.38
C TYR A 26 -0.88 4.27 7.40
N TYR A 27 -1.27 4.81 6.25
CA TYR A 27 -1.52 6.22 6.07
C TYR A 27 -3.01 6.47 5.89
N ASP A 28 -3.47 7.64 6.33
CA ASP A 28 -4.80 8.11 6.01
C ASP A 28 -4.84 8.52 4.53
N HIS A 29 -5.82 8.00 3.77
CA HIS A 29 -5.97 8.28 2.35
C HIS A 29 -6.08 9.78 2.05
N ARG A 30 -6.59 10.57 3.01
CA ARG A 30 -6.75 12.03 2.91
C ARG A 30 -5.42 12.76 2.90
N GLU A 31 -4.33 12.13 3.34
CA GLU A 31 -2.97 12.66 3.23
C GLU A 31 -2.48 12.67 1.78
N PHE A 32 -3.10 11.90 0.88
CA PHE A 32 -2.73 11.89 -0.54
C PHE A 32 -3.63 12.83 -1.34
N LYS A 33 -3.02 13.87 -1.90
CA LYS A 33 -3.68 14.88 -2.73
C LYS A 33 -3.37 14.65 -4.20
N ASN A 34 -4.18 15.24 -5.06
CA ASN A 34 -3.96 15.28 -6.50
C ASN A 34 -3.81 13.88 -7.13
N LEU A 35 -4.75 12.96 -6.84
CA LEU A 35 -4.91 11.70 -7.59
C LEU A 35 -5.43 11.99 -9.01
N SER A 36 -4.65 12.73 -9.80
CA SER A 36 -5.11 13.36 -11.03
C SER A 36 -4.72 12.60 -12.29
N LYS A 37 -3.55 11.94 -12.29
CA LYS A 37 -3.00 11.27 -13.48
C LYS A 37 -2.85 9.77 -13.26
N THR A 38 -3.62 8.99 -14.03
CA THR A 38 -3.36 7.56 -14.23
C THR A 38 -2.08 7.41 -15.04
N ILE A 39 -1.13 6.64 -14.52
CA ILE A 39 0.15 6.34 -15.18
C ILE A 39 0.27 4.87 -15.61
N GLY A 40 -0.66 4.02 -15.18
CA GLY A 40 -0.73 2.63 -15.60
C GLY A 40 -2.08 2.00 -15.32
N PHE A 41 -2.49 1.08 -16.18
CA PHE A 41 -3.72 0.30 -16.03
C PHE A 41 -3.46 -1.14 -16.44
N GLY A 42 -4.00 -2.09 -15.67
CA GLY A 42 -3.97 -3.52 -15.99
C GLY A 42 -5.16 -4.24 -15.36
N GLY A 43 -5.28 -5.55 -15.62
CA GLY A 43 -6.43 -6.34 -15.17
C GLY A 43 -6.63 -6.36 -13.65
N SER A 44 -5.54 -6.27 -12.87
CA SER A 44 -5.57 -6.35 -11.41
C SER A 44 -5.46 -5.00 -10.70
N ALA A 45 -5.10 -3.92 -11.40
CA ALA A 45 -4.86 -2.64 -10.73
C ALA A 45 -4.84 -1.43 -11.66
N SER A 46 -4.95 -0.26 -11.05
CA SER A 46 -4.63 1.04 -11.67
C SER A 46 -3.58 1.75 -10.84
N VAL A 47 -2.68 2.46 -11.51
CA VAL A 47 -1.63 3.22 -10.85
C VAL A 47 -1.83 4.70 -11.14
N TYR A 48 -1.89 5.51 -10.09
CA TYR A 48 -2.08 6.95 -10.14
C TYR A 48 -0.87 7.65 -9.55
N THR A 49 -0.55 8.85 -10.01
CA THR A 49 0.35 9.73 -9.27
C THR A 49 -0.39 10.44 -8.15
N ALA A 50 0.27 10.69 -7.04
CA ALA A 50 -0.24 11.52 -5.96
C ALA A 50 0.87 12.38 -5.34
N LYS A 51 0.47 13.47 -4.69
CA LYS A 51 1.30 14.18 -3.73
C LYS A 51 0.95 13.69 -2.34
N TRP A 52 1.94 13.41 -1.51
CA TRP A 52 1.71 13.11 -0.11
C TRP A 52 1.88 14.40 0.68
N MET A 53 0.81 14.84 1.36
CA MET A 53 0.73 16.13 2.06
C MET A 53 1.23 17.28 1.16
N GLU A 54 1.92 18.26 1.73
CA GLU A 54 2.52 19.40 1.03
C GLU A 54 3.93 19.10 0.50
N THR A 55 4.29 17.82 0.29
CA THR A 55 5.61 17.46 -0.23
C THR A 55 5.71 17.72 -1.74
N THR A 56 6.91 18.09 -2.19
CA THR A 56 7.20 18.24 -3.63
C THR A 56 7.40 16.89 -4.33
N THR A 57 7.61 15.82 -3.57
CA THR A 57 7.79 14.45 -4.08
C THR A 57 6.50 13.92 -4.69
N THR A 58 6.61 13.27 -5.87
CA THR A 58 5.50 12.56 -6.49
C THR A 58 5.58 11.08 -6.12
N TYR A 59 4.47 10.53 -5.66
CA TYR A 59 4.32 9.12 -5.30
C TYR A 59 3.43 8.41 -6.31
N ALA A 60 3.58 7.09 -6.42
CA ALA A 60 2.67 6.23 -7.17
C ALA A 60 1.74 5.50 -6.19
N ILE A 61 0.43 5.59 -6.43
CA ILE A 61 -0.61 4.86 -5.70
C ILE A 61 -1.14 3.76 -6.60
N LYS A 62 -0.90 2.50 -6.23
CA LYS A 62 -1.51 1.33 -6.86
C LYS A 62 -2.85 1.03 -6.18
N ARG A 63 -3.94 1.20 -6.91
CA ARG A 63 -5.29 0.79 -6.51
C ARG A 63 -5.59 -0.59 -7.11
N PHE A 64 -5.71 -1.60 -6.25
CA PHE A 64 -6.14 -2.93 -6.66
C PHE A 64 -7.60 -2.93 -7.14
N ARG A 65 -7.89 -3.76 -8.14
CA ARG A 65 -9.22 -4.01 -8.71
C ARG A 65 -9.40 -5.51 -8.84
N ASN A 66 -10.57 -6.03 -8.47
CA ASN A 66 -10.90 -7.47 -8.59
C ASN A 66 -9.82 -8.40 -8.01
N SER A 67 -9.08 -7.94 -6.99
CA SER A 67 -8.01 -8.71 -6.33
C SER A 67 -8.52 -9.20 -4.99
N SER A 68 -8.17 -10.42 -4.59
CA SER A 68 -8.52 -10.92 -3.26
C SER A 68 -7.69 -10.20 -2.20
N ARG A 69 -8.17 -10.20 -0.95
CA ARG A 69 -7.40 -9.67 0.18
C ARG A 69 -6.05 -10.37 0.31
N ASP A 70 -6.01 -11.68 0.08
CA ASP A 70 -4.78 -12.49 0.18
C ASP A 70 -3.76 -12.11 -0.89
N ASP A 71 -4.21 -11.85 -2.13
CA ASP A 71 -3.32 -11.37 -3.20
C ASP A 71 -2.66 -10.04 -2.84
N ILE A 72 -3.45 -9.11 -2.27
CA ILE A 72 -2.96 -7.80 -1.84
C ILE A 72 -1.94 -7.97 -0.72
N ILE A 73 -2.24 -8.79 0.30
CA ILE A 73 -1.33 -9.05 1.42
C ILE A 73 -0.02 -9.68 0.93
N ASN A 74 -0.11 -10.67 0.04
CA ASN A 74 1.06 -11.33 -0.54
C ASN A 74 1.95 -10.35 -1.30
N GLU A 75 1.37 -9.46 -2.12
CA GLU A 75 2.16 -8.48 -2.86
C GLU A 75 2.84 -7.47 -1.92
N VAL A 76 2.11 -6.93 -0.94
CA VAL A 76 2.66 -6.01 0.07
C VAL A 76 3.79 -6.68 0.86
N TYR A 77 3.60 -7.93 1.27
CA TYR A 77 4.62 -8.71 1.97
C TYR A 77 5.88 -8.89 1.14
N LEU A 78 5.76 -9.28 -0.14
CA LEU A 78 6.90 -9.46 -1.03
C LEU A 78 7.64 -8.14 -1.28
N MET A 79 6.92 -7.04 -1.52
CA MET A 79 7.52 -5.71 -1.70
C MET A 79 8.27 -5.25 -0.44
N GLY A 80 7.71 -5.52 0.75
CA GLY A 80 8.36 -5.21 2.02
C GLY A 80 9.68 -5.98 2.21
N LYS A 81 9.76 -7.25 1.82
CA LYS A 81 11.00 -8.05 1.91
C LYS A 81 12.14 -7.53 1.04
N VAL A 82 11.82 -6.91 -0.11
CA VAL A 82 12.82 -6.38 -1.04
C VAL A 82 13.08 -4.88 -0.88
N ASN A 83 12.45 -4.23 0.10
CA ASN A 83 12.46 -2.77 0.27
C ASN A 83 13.85 -2.18 0.59
N CYS A 84 14.80 -3.00 1.05
CA CYS A 84 16.17 -2.59 1.32
C CYS A 84 17.00 -2.39 0.05
N HIS A 85 16.58 -2.96 -1.09
CA HIS A 85 17.37 -2.91 -2.32
C HIS A 85 17.25 -1.54 -3.02
N PRO A 86 18.36 -0.87 -3.36
CA PRO A 86 18.33 0.49 -3.90
C PRO A 86 17.73 0.58 -5.32
N ASN A 87 17.82 -0.50 -6.10
CA ASN A 87 17.35 -0.54 -7.49
C ASN A 87 15.98 -1.20 -7.68
N ILE A 88 15.26 -1.48 -6.59
CA ILE A 88 13.89 -2.01 -6.63
C ILE A 88 12.95 -0.93 -6.13
N ILE A 89 11.76 -0.84 -6.73
CA ILE A 89 10.71 0.09 -6.29
C ILE A 89 10.34 -0.21 -4.84
N LYS A 90 10.37 0.83 -4.01
CA LYS A 90 10.09 0.74 -2.58
C LYS A 90 8.61 0.91 -2.29
N ILE A 91 8.09 0.06 -1.41
CA ILE A 91 6.79 0.29 -0.79
C ILE A 91 6.97 1.25 0.38
N CYS A 92 6.24 2.36 0.36
CA CYS A 92 6.28 3.37 1.43
C CYS A 92 5.25 3.07 2.53
N GLY A 93 4.16 2.40 2.19
CA GLY A 93 3.08 2.01 3.08
C GLY A 93 1.81 1.69 2.31
N VAL A 94 0.70 1.59 3.04
CA VAL A 94 -0.62 1.26 2.51
C VAL A 94 -1.67 2.24 3.04
N THR A 95 -2.81 2.29 2.35
CA THR A 95 -4.00 3.06 2.74
C THR A 95 -5.23 2.30 2.24
N THR A 96 -6.36 2.45 2.93
CA THR A 96 -7.66 2.10 2.34
C THR A 96 -8.17 3.26 1.50
N LEU A 97 -9.12 3.01 0.61
CA LEU A 97 -9.94 4.08 0.04
C LEU A 97 -11.25 4.01 0.81
N GLU A 98 -11.71 5.11 1.39
CA GLU A 98 -13.11 5.16 1.79
C GLU A 98 -13.95 5.07 0.50
N GLU A 99 -14.82 4.09 0.41
CA GLU A 99 -15.95 4.22 -0.50
C GLU A 99 -16.83 5.34 0.06
N PRO A 100 -17.17 6.38 -0.73
CA PRO A 100 -18.18 7.33 -0.28
C PRO A 100 -19.44 6.52 0.05
N ALA A 101 -19.96 6.68 1.26
CA ALA A 101 -21.17 6.01 1.71
C ALA A 101 -22.26 6.19 0.64
N SER A 102 -22.68 5.07 0.04
CA SER A 102 -23.77 4.99 -0.92
C SER A 102 -25.10 5.28 -0.27
#